data_AF-A0A3N4M1G8-F1
#
_entry.id   AF-A0A3N4M1G8-F1
#
_cell.length_a   1.000
_cell.length_b   1.000
_cell.length_c   1.000
_cell.angle_alpha   90.00
_cell.angle_beta   90.00
_cell.angle_gamma   90.00
#
_symmetry.space_group_name_H-M   'P 1'
#
loop_
_entity.id
_entity.type
_entity.pdbx_description
1 polymer ?
#
loop_
_entity_poly.entity_id
_entity_poly.type
_entity_poly.pdbx_seq_one_letter_code
_entity_poly.pdbx_strand_id
1 'polypeptide(L)'
;MSENAATAIPPLLGDVPLPQNDTDPRREYGIQCSFPAVPASLADRNRRFQPYPATLTPSDLFTVGQNTCSIPGYQFIRKNDQRQMLMFCDGACSNNGWGGNSVVEPRGGCGVVFTCKEIMPNGLSSPLEINGIPHTNNRAELRAVILGLDLRFWPGGGFESLVIACDSEYVVLGICDRLQTWIKRGWQTSAGRPVANIDLWKELLERLRELEKVGCHVQFWKIPREWNEADKCAKQAAADNNPINNPPTTQLLEKILYVESL
;
A
#
# COMPACT_ATOMS: atom_id res chain seq x y z
N MET A 1 55.38 -30.64 -8.79
CA MET A 1 54.02 -30.41 -8.26
C MET A 1 53.59 -29.05 -8.78
N SER A 2 52.84 -29.03 -9.88
CA SER A 2 52.28 -27.81 -10.47
C SER A 2 50.84 -28.13 -10.85
N GLU A 3 49.90 -27.70 -10.02
CA GLU A 3 48.47 -27.84 -10.27
C GLU A 3 47.97 -26.67 -11.12
N ASN A 4 47.34 -27.01 -12.24
CA ASN A 4 46.60 -26.11 -13.11
C ASN A 4 45.34 -25.61 -12.40
N ALA A 5 45.19 -24.30 -12.25
CA ALA A 5 43.92 -23.67 -11.90
C ALA A 5 43.01 -23.62 -13.14
N ALA A 6 42.03 -24.51 -13.21
CA ALA A 6 40.95 -24.42 -14.19
C ALA A 6 39.85 -23.48 -13.66
N THR A 7 39.65 -22.38 -14.38
CA THR A 7 38.61 -21.38 -14.15
C THR A 7 37.25 -21.95 -14.54
N ALA A 8 36.32 -22.08 -13.59
CA ALA A 8 34.95 -22.52 -13.87
C ALA A 8 34.10 -21.34 -14.36
N ILE A 9 33.57 -21.47 -15.58
CA ILE A 9 32.59 -20.55 -16.19
C ILE A 9 31.20 -20.88 -15.59
N PRO A 10 30.41 -19.90 -15.13
CA PRO A 10 29.07 -20.17 -14.60
C PRO A 10 28.10 -20.58 -15.74
N PRO A 11 27.17 -21.51 -15.49
CA PRO A 11 26.31 -22.07 -16.52
C PRO A 11 25.26 -21.05 -17.01
N LEU A 12 24.98 -21.13 -18.31
CA LEU A 12 23.95 -20.36 -19.02
C LEU A 12 22.54 -20.71 -18.52
N LEU A 13 21.72 -19.67 -18.37
CA LEU A 13 20.29 -19.71 -18.02
C LEU A 13 19.53 -20.72 -18.92
N GLY A 14 19.11 -21.83 -18.34
CA GLY A 14 18.17 -22.77 -18.93
C GLY A 14 16.96 -22.92 -18.01
N ASP A 15 15.78 -22.67 -18.59
CA ASP A 15 14.40 -22.93 -18.12
C ASP A 15 14.23 -23.41 -16.67
N VAL A 16 13.94 -22.46 -15.77
CA VAL A 16 13.48 -22.75 -14.42
C VAL A 16 11.98 -23.04 -14.47
N PRO A 17 11.51 -24.24 -14.08
CA PRO A 17 10.09 -24.51 -13.94
C PRO A 17 9.49 -23.61 -12.85
N LEU A 18 8.32 -23.04 -13.10
CA LEU A 18 7.58 -22.24 -12.12
C LEU A 18 7.38 -23.05 -10.81
N PRO A 19 7.79 -22.53 -9.64
CA PRO A 19 7.63 -23.26 -8.39
C PRO A 19 6.15 -23.28 -7.99
N GLN A 20 5.64 -24.48 -7.71
CA GLN A 20 4.29 -24.72 -7.18
C GLN A 20 4.17 -24.53 -5.66
N ASN A 21 5.01 -23.69 -5.05
CA ASN A 21 4.89 -23.35 -3.63
C ASN A 21 4.94 -21.83 -3.45
N ASP A 22 4.02 -21.32 -2.64
CA ASP A 22 3.80 -19.91 -2.29
C ASP A 22 5.02 -19.36 -1.53
N THR A 23 6.00 -18.81 -2.27
CA THR A 23 7.26 -18.26 -1.75
C THR A 23 7.19 -16.74 -1.62
N ASP A 24 6.30 -16.23 -0.77
CA ASP A 24 6.39 -14.85 -0.31
C ASP A 24 7.32 -14.78 0.92
N PRO A 25 8.53 -14.20 0.82
CA PRO A 25 9.48 -14.09 1.92
C PRO A 25 8.93 -13.30 3.12
N ARG A 26 7.84 -12.51 2.95
CA ARG A 26 7.14 -11.84 4.06
C ARG A 26 6.48 -12.82 5.03
N ARG A 27 6.27 -14.09 4.63
CA ARG A 27 5.67 -15.15 5.45
C ARG A 27 6.69 -16.03 6.18
N GLU A 28 7.99 -15.81 5.96
CA GLU A 28 9.07 -16.66 6.46
C GLU A 28 9.29 -16.52 7.98
N TYR A 29 8.80 -15.43 8.57
CA TYR A 29 8.55 -15.36 10.02
C TYR A 29 7.34 -16.25 10.35
N GLY A 30 7.61 -17.50 10.73
CA GLY A 30 6.58 -18.50 11.04
C GLY A 30 5.64 -18.03 12.16
N ILE A 31 4.36 -17.81 11.85
CA ILE A 31 3.40 -17.26 12.81
C ILE A 31 2.01 -17.90 12.69
N GLN A 32 1.55 -18.48 13.81
CA GLN A 32 0.19 -18.93 14.08
C GLN A 32 -0.82 -17.76 14.23
N CYS A 33 -0.90 -16.86 13.25
CA CYS A 33 -1.96 -15.86 13.18
C CYS A 33 -2.78 -16.10 11.90
N SER A 34 -3.34 -17.30 11.77
CA SER A 34 -4.29 -17.60 10.70
C SER A 34 -5.70 -17.29 11.21
N PHE A 35 -6.19 -16.10 10.88
CA PHE A 35 -7.60 -15.78 11.04
C PHE A 35 -8.41 -16.50 9.94
N PRO A 36 -9.69 -16.84 10.18
CA PRO A 36 -10.54 -17.39 9.14
C PRO A 36 -10.59 -16.45 7.93
N ALA A 37 -10.46 -17.01 6.72
CA ALA A 37 -10.52 -16.22 5.50
C ALA A 37 -11.81 -15.39 5.42
N VAL A 38 -11.69 -14.14 4.99
CA VAL A 38 -12.84 -13.26 4.75
C VAL A 38 -13.41 -13.59 3.37
N PRO A 39 -14.68 -14.03 3.25
CA PRO A 39 -15.26 -14.29 1.95
C PRO A 39 -15.25 -13.03 1.08
N ALA A 40 -14.80 -13.14 -0.17
CA ALA A 40 -14.70 -11.99 -1.09
C ALA A 40 -16.03 -11.21 -1.20
N SER A 41 -17.16 -11.91 -1.23
CA SER A 41 -18.49 -11.28 -1.28
C SER A 41 -18.84 -10.49 -0.01
N LEU A 42 -18.33 -10.89 1.16
CA LEU A 42 -18.47 -10.16 2.41
C LEU A 42 -17.55 -8.94 2.41
N ALA A 43 -16.29 -9.13 2.00
CA ALA A 43 -15.31 -8.05 1.93
C ALA A 43 -15.77 -6.93 0.99
N ASP A 44 -16.26 -7.30 -0.20
CA ASP A 44 -16.70 -6.37 -1.23
C ASP A 44 -17.89 -5.50 -0.80
N ARG A 45 -18.80 -6.06 0.02
CA ARG A 45 -19.93 -5.30 0.57
C ARG A 45 -19.55 -4.35 1.72
N ASN A 46 -18.41 -4.60 2.37
CA ASN A 46 -18.02 -3.94 3.62
C ASN A 46 -16.69 -3.19 3.51
N ARG A 47 -16.33 -2.71 2.32
CA ARG A 47 -15.13 -1.89 2.10
C ARG A 47 -15.19 -0.51 2.72
N ARG A 48 -16.38 0.04 2.96
CA ARG A 48 -16.50 1.40 3.49
C ARG A 48 -16.36 1.38 5.00
N PHE A 49 -15.37 2.08 5.52
CA PHE A 49 -15.29 2.41 6.93
C PHE A 49 -16.15 3.65 7.19
N GLN A 50 -17.06 3.57 8.16
CA GLN A 50 -17.88 4.70 8.57
C GLN A 50 -17.86 4.79 10.10
N PRO A 51 -17.27 5.85 10.68
CA PRO A 51 -17.28 6.03 12.12
C PRO A 51 -18.69 6.31 12.62
N TYR A 52 -18.96 5.92 13.88
CA TYR A 52 -20.19 6.27 14.56
C TYR A 52 -19.89 6.91 15.93
N PRO A 53 -20.33 8.16 16.17
CA PRO A 53 -20.98 9.06 15.21
C PRO A 53 -20.04 9.46 14.05
N ALA A 54 -20.61 9.92 12.93
CA ALA A 54 -19.86 10.29 11.73
C ALA A 54 -18.85 11.44 11.93
N THR A 55 -18.97 12.16 13.05
CA THR A 55 -18.10 13.28 13.43
C THR A 55 -16.78 12.85 14.07
N LEU A 56 -16.63 11.57 14.43
CA LEU A 56 -15.39 11.11 15.06
C LEU A 56 -14.22 11.18 14.10
N THR A 57 -13.10 11.68 14.60
CA THR A 57 -11.84 11.83 13.89
C THR A 57 -10.98 10.56 14.04
N PRO A 58 -9.93 10.41 13.22
CA PRO A 58 -8.95 9.34 13.39
C PRO A 58 -8.37 9.25 14.81
N SER A 59 -8.03 10.37 15.43
CA SER A 59 -7.45 10.41 16.79
C SER A 59 -8.48 10.12 17.89
N ASP A 60 -9.77 10.30 17.64
CA ASP A 60 -10.82 9.86 18.55
C ASP A 60 -10.89 8.33 18.63
N LEU A 61 -10.64 7.65 17.51
CA LEU A 61 -10.86 6.22 17.35
C LEU A 61 -9.60 5.37 17.49
N PHE A 62 -8.46 5.90 17.06
CA PHE A 62 -7.18 5.20 17.01
C PHE A 62 -6.17 5.91 17.90
N THR A 63 -5.27 5.15 18.49
CA THR A 63 -4.17 5.63 19.31
C THR A 63 -2.92 4.85 18.98
N VAL A 64 -1.75 5.44 19.22
CA VAL A 64 -0.50 4.71 19.15
C VAL A 64 -0.53 3.60 20.19
N GLY A 65 -0.26 2.38 19.76
CA GLY A 65 -0.15 1.22 20.63
C GLY A 65 0.85 0.24 20.06
N GLN A 66 1.42 -0.58 20.93
CA GLN A 66 2.27 -1.69 20.53
C GLN A 66 1.38 -2.89 20.21
N ASN A 67 1.60 -3.53 19.07
CA ASN A 67 0.93 -4.77 18.75
C ASN A 67 1.59 -5.96 19.49
N THR A 68 0.79 -6.97 19.85
CA THR A 68 1.22 -8.07 20.75
C THR A 68 1.60 -9.35 20.00
N CYS A 69 1.79 -9.28 18.69
CA CYS A 69 2.06 -10.44 17.84
C CYS A 69 3.51 -10.45 17.34
N SER A 70 3.80 -11.44 16.52
CA SER A 70 5.16 -11.88 16.22
C SER A 70 6.03 -10.91 15.43
N ILE A 71 5.44 -9.87 14.84
CA ILE A 71 6.20 -8.73 14.32
C ILE A 71 5.80 -7.49 15.13
N PRO A 72 6.48 -7.23 16.27
CA PRO A 72 6.16 -6.10 17.14
C PRO A 72 6.45 -4.76 16.46
N GLY A 73 5.76 -3.71 16.89
CA GLY A 73 5.93 -2.35 16.45
C GLY A 73 4.82 -1.45 16.98
N TYR A 74 5.03 -0.14 16.84
CA TYR A 74 4.02 0.85 17.19
C TYR A 74 3.17 1.16 15.97
N GLN A 75 1.85 1.08 16.10
CA GLN A 75 0.90 1.46 15.05
C GLN A 75 -0.28 2.24 15.63
N PHE A 76 -1.08 2.86 14.76
CA PHE A 76 -2.38 3.41 15.16
C PHE A 76 -3.39 2.29 15.36
N ILE A 77 -3.49 1.78 16.59
CA ILE A 77 -4.39 0.70 16.99
C ILE A 77 -5.73 1.28 17.42
N ARG A 78 -6.81 0.62 17.04
CA ARG A 78 -8.17 1.00 17.39
C ARG A 78 -8.39 0.84 18.91
N LYS A 79 -8.88 1.89 19.56
CA LYS A 79 -8.99 1.96 21.04
C LYS A 79 -9.88 0.87 21.64
N ASN A 80 -10.90 0.42 20.92
CA ASN A 80 -11.86 -0.57 21.38
C ASN A 80 -11.73 -1.94 20.68
N ASP A 81 -10.75 -2.10 19.79
CA ASP A 81 -10.48 -3.35 19.08
C ASP A 81 -9.01 -3.43 18.69
N GLN A 82 -8.19 -4.13 19.47
CA GLN A 82 -6.76 -4.19 19.22
C GLN A 82 -6.37 -4.92 17.91
N ARG A 83 -7.33 -5.56 17.24
CA ARG A 83 -7.12 -6.26 15.96
C ARG A 83 -7.41 -5.39 14.74
N GLN A 84 -7.79 -4.12 14.95
CA GLN A 84 -7.96 -3.15 13.87
C GLN A 84 -6.91 -2.04 13.99
N MET A 85 -6.28 -1.69 12.86
CA MET A 85 -5.36 -0.55 12.79
C MET A 85 -5.73 0.43 11.69
N LEU A 86 -5.16 1.64 11.78
CA LEU A 86 -5.33 2.73 10.83
C LEU A 86 -4.00 3.04 10.13
N MET A 87 -4.05 3.30 8.83
CA MET A 87 -2.97 3.98 8.11
C MET A 87 -3.54 5.09 7.24
N PHE A 88 -2.80 6.19 7.15
CA PHE A 88 -3.05 7.30 6.25
C PHE A 88 -2.30 7.07 4.94
N CYS A 89 -2.98 7.31 3.82
CA CYS A 89 -2.39 7.26 2.48
C CYS A 89 -2.71 8.54 1.72
N ASP A 90 -1.72 9.06 1.00
CA ASP A 90 -1.90 10.21 0.10
C ASP A 90 -1.03 10.09 -1.14
N GLY A 91 -1.52 10.61 -2.26
CA GLY A 91 -0.78 10.76 -3.50
C GLY A 91 -0.71 12.20 -3.94
N ALA A 92 0.49 12.64 -4.33
CA ALA A 92 0.71 13.96 -4.90
C ALA A 92 1.33 13.83 -6.29
N CYS A 93 0.96 14.72 -7.20
CA CYS A 93 1.64 14.86 -8.48
C CYS A 93 1.86 16.34 -8.79
N SER A 94 3.12 16.74 -8.95
CA SER A 94 3.48 18.08 -9.39
C SER A 94 3.20 18.23 -10.90
N ASN A 95 2.82 19.44 -11.32
CA ASN A 95 2.53 19.78 -12.73
C ASN A 95 1.44 18.92 -13.39
N ASN A 96 0.31 18.70 -12.70
CA ASN A 96 -0.86 17.94 -13.17
C ASN A 96 -1.62 18.55 -14.39
N GLY A 97 -0.99 19.42 -15.17
CA GLY A 97 -1.53 20.12 -16.34
C GLY A 97 -0.60 20.02 -17.56
N TRP A 98 -0.09 18.82 -17.85
CA TRP A 98 0.73 18.57 -19.05
C TRP A 98 -0.03 18.96 -20.32
N GLY A 99 0.26 20.17 -20.79
CA GLY A 99 -0.31 20.81 -21.97
C GLY A 99 0.55 22.00 -22.39
N GLY A 100 1.19 21.88 -23.55
CA GLY A 100 1.75 22.97 -24.35
C GLY A 100 3.09 23.58 -23.94
N ASN A 101 3.25 24.02 -22.68
CA ASN A 101 4.35 24.93 -22.30
C ASN A 101 5.22 24.48 -21.12
N SER A 102 4.95 23.33 -20.50
CA SER A 102 5.77 22.84 -19.39
C SER A 102 6.92 21.98 -19.90
N VAL A 103 8.16 22.38 -19.59
CA VAL A 103 9.39 21.69 -20.03
C VAL A 103 9.72 20.48 -19.14
N VAL A 104 8.98 20.29 -18.03
CA VAL A 104 9.28 19.29 -17.00
C VAL A 104 8.17 18.25 -16.89
N GLU A 105 8.53 16.97 -17.01
CA GLU A 105 7.64 15.81 -16.82
C GLU A 105 6.95 15.84 -15.45
N PRO A 106 5.64 15.49 -15.36
CA PRO A 106 4.94 15.44 -14.08
C PRO A 106 5.62 14.41 -13.17
N ARG A 107 5.87 14.78 -11.92
CA ARG A 107 6.45 13.89 -10.92
C ARG A 107 5.41 13.54 -9.88
N GLY A 108 5.10 12.25 -9.78
CA GLY A 108 4.22 11.71 -8.76
C GLY A 108 5.02 11.23 -7.56
N GLY A 109 4.43 11.32 -6.38
CA GLY A 109 4.93 10.70 -5.17
C GLY A 109 3.77 10.22 -4.30
N CYS A 110 4.00 9.16 -3.56
CA CYS A 110 3.05 8.60 -2.61
C CYS A 110 3.60 8.65 -1.18
N GLY A 111 2.68 8.80 -0.23
CA GLY A 111 2.94 8.90 1.19
C GLY A 111 2.11 7.89 1.99
N VAL A 112 2.71 7.30 3.02
CA VAL A 112 2.03 6.41 3.97
C VAL A 112 2.45 6.74 5.40
N VAL A 113 1.48 6.86 6.30
CA VAL A 113 1.73 7.03 7.75
C VAL A 113 0.88 6.03 8.53
N PHE A 114 1.52 5.12 9.25
CA PHE A 114 0.84 4.06 10.02
C PHE A 114 1.24 4.04 11.50
N THR A 115 2.11 4.95 11.92
CA THR A 115 2.62 5.10 13.29
C THR A 115 2.89 6.58 13.60
N CYS A 116 3.26 6.88 14.84
CA CYS A 116 3.48 8.25 15.28
C CYS A 116 4.83 8.83 14.83
N LYS A 117 4.93 10.15 14.94
CA LYS A 117 6.09 10.93 14.48
C LYS A 117 7.33 10.71 15.35
N GLU A 118 7.17 10.22 16.58
CA GLU A 118 8.29 9.83 17.44
C GLU A 118 9.03 8.61 16.87
N ILE A 119 8.28 7.69 16.24
CA ILE A 119 8.82 6.47 15.64
C ILE A 119 9.18 6.69 14.17
N MET A 120 8.32 7.38 13.42
CA MET A 120 8.51 7.66 12.00
C MET A 120 8.24 9.14 11.68
N PRO A 121 9.19 10.05 11.96
CA PRO A 121 8.99 11.51 11.87
C PRO A 121 8.52 12.01 10.50
N ASN A 122 8.98 11.37 9.43
CA ASN A 122 8.73 11.77 8.05
C ASN A 122 7.67 10.90 7.35
N GLY A 123 7.04 9.97 8.08
CA GLY A 123 6.29 8.89 7.47
C GLY A 123 7.12 8.11 6.45
N LEU A 124 6.43 7.39 5.59
CA LEU A 124 7.02 6.76 4.42
C LEU A 124 6.68 7.57 3.16
N SER A 125 7.67 7.81 2.33
CA SER A 125 7.56 8.58 1.09
C SER A 125 8.27 7.82 -0.03
N SER A 126 7.63 7.69 -1.19
CA SER A 126 8.22 7.03 -2.37
C SER A 126 7.80 7.73 -3.67
N PRO A 127 8.74 8.06 -4.58
CA PRO A 127 8.40 8.59 -5.89
C PRO A 127 7.70 7.53 -6.74
N LEU A 128 6.84 7.96 -7.67
CA LEU A 128 6.21 7.03 -8.61
C LEU A 128 7.23 6.46 -9.59
N GLU A 129 6.99 5.22 -10.01
CA GLU A 129 7.87 4.52 -10.94
C GLU A 129 7.89 5.14 -12.34
N ILE A 130 9.09 5.34 -12.89
CA ILE A 130 9.30 5.86 -14.26
C ILE A 130 9.28 4.67 -15.23
N ASN A 131 8.09 4.36 -15.75
CA ASN A 131 7.87 3.21 -16.64
C ASN A 131 7.21 3.61 -17.99
N GLY A 132 7.28 4.89 -18.35
CA GLY A 132 6.66 5.43 -19.57
C GLY A 132 5.16 5.71 -19.45
N ILE A 133 4.53 5.44 -18.29
CA ILE A 133 3.15 5.83 -18.01
C ILE A 133 3.15 7.21 -17.32
N PRO A 134 2.40 8.21 -17.84
CA PRO A 134 2.34 9.53 -17.23
C PRO A 134 1.91 9.48 -15.77
N HIS A 135 2.62 10.24 -14.93
CA HIS A 135 2.23 10.45 -13.55
C HIS A 135 1.01 11.36 -13.48
N THR A 136 0.05 11.00 -12.63
CA THR A 136 -1.14 11.80 -12.33
C THR A 136 -1.42 11.69 -10.84
N ASN A 137 -2.22 12.62 -10.31
CA ASN A 137 -2.61 12.56 -8.90
C ASN A 137 -3.32 11.23 -8.58
N ASN A 138 -4.30 10.83 -9.39
CA ASN A 138 -5.05 9.58 -9.20
C ASN A 138 -4.15 8.33 -9.21
N ARG A 139 -3.08 8.33 -10.03
CA ARG A 139 -2.13 7.23 -10.09
C ARG A 139 -1.26 7.20 -8.83
N ALA A 140 -0.86 8.37 -8.33
CA ALA A 140 -0.13 8.50 -7.06
C ALA A 140 -0.96 8.04 -5.85
N GLU A 141 -2.24 8.38 -5.83
CA GLU A 141 -3.18 8.00 -4.76
C GLU A 141 -3.37 6.49 -4.67
N LEU A 142 -3.54 5.81 -5.82
CA LEU A 142 -3.62 4.35 -5.88
C LEU A 142 -2.29 3.70 -5.45
N ARG A 143 -1.15 4.26 -5.90
CA ARG A 143 0.17 3.77 -5.50
C ARG A 143 0.41 3.91 -3.99
N ALA A 144 -0.09 4.96 -3.35
CA ALA A 144 0.01 5.13 -1.90
C ALA A 144 -0.68 4.01 -1.12
N VAL A 145 -1.88 3.62 -1.55
CA VAL A 145 -2.61 2.52 -0.92
C VAL A 145 -1.88 1.20 -1.15
N ILE A 146 -1.47 0.91 -2.38
CA ILE A 146 -0.74 -0.34 -2.69
C ILE A 146 0.55 -0.41 -1.87
N LEU A 147 1.32 0.67 -1.83
CA LEU A 147 2.53 0.78 -1.01
C LEU A 147 2.21 0.47 0.45
N GLY A 148 1.16 1.08 1.02
CA GLY A 148 0.72 0.84 2.40
C GLY A 148 0.40 -0.61 2.70
N LEU A 149 -0.31 -1.29 1.79
CA LEU A 149 -0.62 -2.72 1.93
C LEU A 149 0.62 -3.60 1.82
N ASP A 150 1.58 -3.23 0.97
CA ASP A 150 2.78 -4.03 0.68
C ASP A 150 3.94 -3.81 1.66
N LEU A 151 3.87 -2.82 2.56
CA LEU A 151 4.95 -2.49 3.50
C LEU A 151 5.42 -3.68 4.33
N ARG A 152 4.47 -4.45 4.86
CA ARG A 152 4.73 -5.59 5.72
C ARG A 152 3.54 -6.53 5.71
N PHE A 153 3.73 -7.71 6.27
CA PHE A 153 2.64 -8.63 6.53
C PHE A 153 1.84 -8.16 7.76
N TRP A 154 0.91 -7.23 7.57
CA TRP A 154 0.05 -6.68 8.64
C TRP A 154 -0.66 -7.74 9.50
N PRO A 155 -1.16 -8.87 8.96
CA PRO A 155 -1.77 -9.92 9.78
C PRO A 155 -0.78 -10.56 10.76
N GLY A 156 0.52 -10.60 10.43
CA GLY A 156 1.59 -11.02 11.36
C GLY A 156 1.76 -10.09 12.55
N GLY A 157 1.23 -8.87 12.45
CA GLY A 157 1.08 -7.93 13.54
C GLY A 157 -0.17 -8.16 14.40
N GLY A 158 -1.00 -9.17 14.12
CA GLY A 158 -2.23 -9.46 14.87
C GLY A 158 -3.47 -8.71 14.38
N PHE A 159 -3.41 -8.08 13.21
CA PHE A 159 -4.51 -7.29 12.66
C PHE A 159 -5.43 -8.11 11.77
N GLU A 160 -6.69 -8.24 12.18
CA GLU A 160 -7.81 -8.77 11.37
C GLU A 160 -8.40 -7.70 10.45
N SER A 161 -8.15 -6.42 10.72
CA SER A 161 -8.68 -5.34 9.90
C SER A 161 -7.73 -4.15 9.76
N LEU A 162 -7.64 -3.64 8.54
CA LEU A 162 -6.93 -2.40 8.22
C LEU A 162 -7.93 -1.34 7.80
N VAL A 163 -7.79 -0.13 8.34
CA VAL A 163 -8.53 1.06 7.90
C VAL A 163 -7.56 1.97 7.15
N ILE A 164 -7.80 2.15 5.86
CA ILE A 164 -7.09 3.09 5.01
C ILE A 164 -7.81 4.42 5.06
N ALA A 165 -7.24 5.41 5.74
CA ALA A 165 -7.72 6.79 5.69
C ALA A 165 -7.07 7.52 4.52
N CYS A 166 -7.92 8.07 3.64
CA CYS A 166 -7.49 8.78 2.44
C CYS A 166 -8.53 9.87 2.12
N ASP A 167 -8.07 11.03 1.66
CA ASP A 167 -8.94 12.11 1.20
C ASP A 167 -9.26 12.04 -0.30
N SER A 168 -8.75 11.04 -1.02
CA SER A 168 -9.09 10.82 -2.43
C SER A 168 -10.46 10.17 -2.62
N GLU A 169 -11.43 10.93 -3.14
CA GLU A 169 -12.70 10.35 -3.58
C GLU A 169 -12.51 9.33 -4.71
N TYR A 170 -11.51 9.53 -5.57
CA TYR A 170 -11.20 8.62 -6.66
C TYR A 170 -10.89 7.21 -6.13
N VAL A 171 -10.09 7.13 -5.07
CA VAL A 171 -9.77 5.86 -4.40
C VAL A 171 -10.97 5.35 -3.61
N VAL A 172 -11.52 6.13 -2.67
CA VAL A 172 -12.53 5.62 -1.72
C VAL A 172 -13.84 5.27 -2.43
N LEU A 173 -14.35 6.12 -3.31
CA LEU A 173 -15.58 5.79 -4.06
C LEU A 173 -15.31 4.76 -5.16
N GLY A 174 -14.11 4.77 -5.73
CA GLY A 174 -13.67 3.77 -6.70
C GLY A 174 -13.75 2.36 -6.11
N ILE A 175 -13.14 2.14 -4.95
CA ILE A 175 -13.09 0.83 -4.31
C ILE A 175 -14.43 0.44 -3.67
N CYS A 176 -15.13 1.36 -3.01
CA CYS A 176 -16.35 1.05 -2.27
C CYS A 176 -17.57 0.88 -3.18
N ASP A 177 -17.70 1.68 -4.24
CA ASP A 177 -18.96 1.77 -5.01
C ASP A 177 -18.82 1.26 -6.45
N ARG A 178 -17.66 1.49 -7.09
CA ARG A 178 -17.53 1.34 -8.54
C ARG A 178 -16.81 0.06 -8.95
N LEU A 179 -15.86 -0.42 -8.15
CA LEU A 179 -14.98 -1.54 -8.47
C LEU A 179 -15.76 -2.77 -8.92
N GLN A 180 -16.80 -3.16 -8.19
CA GLN A 180 -17.61 -4.34 -8.51
C GLN A 180 -18.33 -4.19 -9.85
N THR A 181 -18.81 -2.99 -10.16
CA THR A 181 -19.44 -2.69 -11.44
C THR A 181 -18.42 -2.71 -12.57
N TRP A 182 -17.22 -2.16 -12.35
CA TRP A 182 -16.14 -2.20 -13.33
C TRP A 182 -15.71 -3.63 -13.63
N ILE A 183 -15.53 -4.49 -12.63
CA ILE A 183 -15.20 -5.91 -12.82
C ILE A 183 -16.27 -6.61 -13.66
N LYS A 184 -17.55 -6.44 -13.29
CA LYS A 184 -18.69 -7.04 -14.03
C LYS A 184 -18.79 -6.56 -15.48
N ARG A 185 -18.34 -5.34 -15.76
CA ARG A 185 -18.35 -4.71 -17.09
C ARG A 185 -17.02 -4.87 -17.85
N GLY A 186 -16.14 -5.77 -17.42
CA GLY A 186 -14.86 -5.99 -18.10
C GLY A 186 -13.95 -4.74 -18.09
N TRP A 187 -13.91 -4.02 -16.97
CA TRP A 187 -13.12 -2.80 -16.76
C TRP A 187 -13.53 -1.60 -17.63
N GLN A 188 -14.84 -1.45 -17.85
CA GLN A 188 -15.42 -0.32 -18.55
C GLN A 188 -16.25 0.58 -17.62
N THR A 189 -16.16 1.89 -17.86
CA THR A 189 -16.99 2.93 -17.23
C THR A 189 -18.44 2.86 -17.71
N SER A 190 -19.33 3.61 -17.07
CA SER A 190 -20.74 3.71 -17.48
C SER A 190 -20.91 4.14 -18.94
N ALA A 191 -20.03 5.04 -19.39
CA ALA A 191 -19.96 5.57 -20.74
C ALA A 191 -19.25 4.63 -21.75
N GLY A 192 -18.92 3.39 -21.38
CA GLY A 192 -18.31 2.40 -22.29
C GLY A 192 -16.81 2.61 -22.55
N ARG A 193 -16.20 3.65 -21.98
CA ARG A 193 -14.75 3.86 -22.06
C ARG A 193 -14.01 2.96 -21.07
N PRO A 194 -12.77 2.53 -21.36
CA PRO A 194 -11.92 1.88 -20.37
C PRO A 194 -11.82 2.70 -19.09
N VAL A 195 -11.83 2.02 -17.94
CA VAL A 195 -11.53 2.67 -16.65
C VAL A 195 -10.09 3.20 -16.69
N ALA A 196 -9.84 4.36 -16.08
CA ALA A 196 -8.48 4.88 -15.97
C ALA A 196 -7.69 4.09 -14.91
N ASN A 197 -6.38 3.92 -15.11
CA ASN A 197 -5.47 3.24 -14.18
C ASN A 197 -5.90 1.78 -13.84
N ILE A 198 -6.39 1.03 -14.83
CA ILE A 198 -6.84 -0.38 -14.64
C ILE A 198 -5.71 -1.26 -14.11
N ASP A 199 -4.48 -1.00 -14.54
CA ASP A 199 -3.26 -1.64 -14.03
C ASP A 199 -3.20 -1.59 -12.51
N LEU A 200 -3.29 -0.39 -11.93
CA LEU A 200 -3.25 -0.21 -10.47
C LEU A 200 -4.50 -0.72 -9.76
N TRP A 201 -5.68 -0.60 -10.38
CA TRP A 201 -6.89 -1.14 -9.77
C TRP A 201 -6.87 -2.67 -9.67
N LYS A 202 -6.31 -3.36 -10.67
CA LYS A 202 -6.13 -4.81 -10.64
C LYS A 202 -5.10 -5.21 -9.60
N GLU A 203 -3.99 -4.48 -9.52
CA GLU A 203 -2.95 -4.70 -8.51
C GLU A 203 -3.49 -4.50 -7.09
N LEU A 204 -4.21 -3.39 -6.84
CA LEU A 204 -4.87 -3.15 -5.56
C LEU A 204 -5.86 -4.28 -5.23
N LEU A 205 -6.69 -4.70 -6.18
CA LEU A 205 -7.63 -5.79 -5.97
C LEU A 205 -6.92 -7.10 -5.58
N GLU A 206 -5.80 -7.42 -6.22
CA GLU A 206 -5.00 -8.59 -5.91
C GLU A 206 -4.52 -8.58 -4.45
N ARG A 207 -3.93 -7.47 -3.99
CA ARG A 207 -3.43 -7.28 -2.61
C ARG A 207 -4.56 -7.42 -1.58
N LEU A 208 -5.72 -6.85 -1.89
CA LEU A 208 -6.92 -7.01 -1.05
C LEU A 208 -7.34 -8.49 -0.93
N ARG A 209 -7.33 -9.25 -2.04
CA ARG A 209 -7.67 -10.68 -2.02
C ARG A 209 -6.65 -11.52 -1.27
N GLU A 210 -5.37 -11.18 -1.34
CA GLU A 210 -4.32 -11.88 -0.61
C GLU A 210 -4.50 -11.72 0.90
N LEU A 211 -4.76 -10.50 1.37
CA LEU A 211 -5.05 -10.22 2.78
C LEU A 211 -6.32 -10.93 3.26
N GLU A 212 -7.39 -10.95 2.45
CA GLU A 212 -8.64 -11.63 2.79
C GLU A 212 -8.49 -13.14 2.96
N LYS A 213 -7.65 -13.78 2.13
CA LYS A 213 -7.37 -15.22 2.24
C LYS A 213 -6.77 -15.59 3.60
N VAL A 214 -6.01 -14.68 4.21
CA VAL A 214 -5.41 -14.85 5.54
C VAL A 214 -6.23 -14.17 6.65
N GLY A 215 -7.48 -13.80 6.34
CA GLY A 215 -8.45 -13.30 7.31
C GLY A 215 -8.28 -11.83 7.70
N CYS A 216 -7.63 -11.03 6.86
CA CYS A 216 -7.47 -9.59 7.08
C CYS A 216 -8.36 -8.77 6.14
N HIS A 217 -9.32 -8.05 6.70
CA HIS A 217 -10.27 -7.22 5.96
C HIS A 217 -9.82 -5.76 5.86
N VAL A 218 -9.72 -5.24 4.64
CA VAL A 218 -9.34 -3.85 4.40
C VAL A 218 -10.58 -2.98 4.14
N GLN A 219 -10.70 -1.92 4.94
CA GLN A 219 -11.72 -0.90 4.84
C GLN A 219 -11.11 0.45 4.47
N PHE A 220 -11.91 1.32 3.86
CA PHE A 220 -11.51 2.63 3.34
C PHE A 220 -12.36 3.72 3.98
N TRP A 221 -11.70 4.70 4.55
CA TRP A 221 -12.31 5.84 5.20
C TRP A 221 -12.01 7.11 4.42
N LYS A 222 -13.05 7.70 3.82
CA LYS A 222 -12.94 9.07 3.28
C LYS A 222 -12.84 10.05 4.43
N ILE A 223 -11.70 10.71 4.54
CA ILE A 223 -11.46 11.77 5.53
C ILE A 223 -11.35 13.15 4.86
N PRO A 224 -11.55 14.24 5.61
CA PRO A 224 -11.11 15.58 5.21
C PRO A 224 -9.58 15.63 5.05
N ARG A 225 -9.09 16.49 4.14
CA ARG A 225 -7.66 16.58 3.81
C ARG A 225 -6.82 17.03 5.00
N GLU A 226 -7.37 17.91 5.83
CA GLU A 226 -6.74 18.43 7.04
C GLU A 226 -6.43 17.34 8.09
N TRP A 227 -7.07 16.18 7.99
CA TRP A 227 -6.81 15.03 8.87
C TRP A 227 -5.80 14.06 8.27
N ASN A 228 -5.47 14.18 6.97
CA ASN A 228 -4.59 13.24 6.30
C ASN A 228 -3.12 13.54 6.63
N GLU A 229 -2.52 12.70 7.48
CA GLU A 229 -1.12 12.88 7.89
C GLU A 229 -0.10 12.55 6.77
N ALA A 230 -0.52 11.87 5.70
CA ALA A 230 0.36 11.46 4.61
C ALA A 230 0.60 12.53 3.53
N ASP A 231 -0.13 13.66 3.54
CA ASP A 231 -0.05 14.71 2.51
C ASP A 231 1.37 15.28 2.34
N LYS A 232 2.07 15.49 3.47
CA LYS A 232 3.45 16.00 3.44
C LYS A 232 4.41 14.99 2.83
N CYS A 233 4.25 13.70 3.17
CA CYS A 233 5.08 12.61 2.68
C CYS A 233 4.95 12.48 1.15
N ALA A 234 3.71 12.49 0.64
CA ALA A 234 3.44 12.39 -0.79
C ALA A 234 4.02 13.59 -1.57
N LYS A 235 3.83 14.82 -1.07
CA LYS A 235 4.41 16.03 -1.69
C LYS A 235 5.93 16.03 -1.69
N GLN A 236 6.55 15.55 -0.61
CA GLN A 236 8.00 15.43 -0.53
C GLN A 236 8.52 14.43 -1.57
N ALA A 237 7.88 13.26 -1.70
CA ALA A 237 8.23 12.29 -2.72
C ALA A 237 8.05 12.83 -4.15
N ALA A 238 6.96 13.57 -4.41
CA ALA A 238 6.70 14.16 -5.72
C ALA A 238 7.70 15.26 -6.11
N ALA A 239 8.32 15.90 -5.11
CA ALA A 239 9.35 16.91 -5.30
C ALA A 239 10.78 16.33 -5.35
N ASP A 240 10.97 15.06 -4.95
CA ASP A 240 12.30 14.44 -5.00
C ASP A 240 12.72 14.22 -6.47
N ASN A 241 13.83 14.87 -6.82
CA ASN A 241 14.36 14.85 -8.17
C ASN A 241 15.29 13.66 -8.42
N ASN A 242 15.65 12.88 -7.39
CA ASN A 242 16.59 11.77 -7.51
C ASN A 242 15.90 10.46 -7.97
N PRO A 243 16.14 10.00 -9.22
CA PRO A 243 15.63 8.70 -9.69
C PRO A 243 16.29 7.50 -8.96
N ILE A 244 17.38 7.73 -8.22
CA ILE A 244 18.15 6.72 -7.48
C ILE A 244 17.51 6.41 -6.11
N ASN A 245 16.62 7.27 -5.60
CA ASN A 245 15.90 7.05 -4.34
C ASN A 245 14.58 6.27 -4.53
N ASN A 246 14.48 5.45 -5.57
CA ASN A 246 13.56 4.32 -5.55
C ASN A 246 14.32 3.18 -4.86
N PRO A 247 14.26 3.06 -3.51
CA PRO A 247 14.79 1.86 -2.91
C PRO A 247 14.06 0.69 -3.57
N PRO A 248 14.77 -0.33 -4.09
CA PRO A 248 14.12 -1.60 -4.35
C PRO A 248 13.34 -1.98 -3.08
N THR A 249 12.22 -2.67 -3.21
CA THR A 249 11.36 -3.11 -2.09
C THR A 249 12.17 -3.58 -0.87
N THR A 250 13.33 -4.18 -1.10
CA THR A 250 14.37 -4.54 -0.13
C THR A 250 14.87 -3.42 0.80
N GLN A 251 15.16 -2.21 0.32
CA GLN A 251 15.62 -1.08 1.18
C GLN A 251 14.47 -0.44 1.97
N LEU A 252 13.24 -0.51 1.42
CA LEU A 252 12.01 -0.18 2.16
C LEU A 252 11.80 -1.17 3.29
N LEU A 253 11.97 -2.47 3.02
CA LEU A 253 11.95 -3.54 4.01
C LEU A 253 13.06 -3.36 5.05
N GLU A 254 14.28 -2.98 4.69
CA GLU A 254 15.36 -2.69 5.66
C GLU A 254 15.01 -1.52 6.60
N LYS A 255 14.41 -0.44 6.08
CA LYS A 255 13.91 0.67 6.93
C LYS A 255 12.78 0.23 7.85
N ILE A 256 11.88 -0.63 7.37
CA ILE A 256 10.77 -1.16 8.17
C ILE A 256 11.29 -2.11 9.25
N LEU A 257 12.15 -3.06 8.89
CA LEU A 257 12.79 -4.00 9.82
C LEU A 257 13.66 -3.26 10.87
N TYR A 258 14.33 -2.17 10.49
CA TYR A 258 15.06 -1.33 11.44
C TYR A 258 14.12 -0.65 12.44
N VAL A 259 12.99 -0.08 11.99
CA VAL A 259 11.97 0.52 12.87
C VAL A 259 11.30 -0.52 13.77
N GLU A 260 11.11 -1.75 13.29
CA GLU A 260 10.57 -2.87 14.07
C GLU A 260 11.57 -3.44 15.10
N SER A 261 12.86 -3.12 14.98
CA SER A 261 13.91 -3.53 15.92
C SER A 261 14.16 -2.55 17.08
N LEU A 262 13.54 -1.36 17.05
CA LEU A 262 13.60 -0.32 18.09
C LEU A 262 12.43 -0.44 19.08
#